data_AF-A0A0E3R7W5-F1
#
_entry.id   AF-A0A0E3R7W5-F1
#
_cell.length_a   1.000
_cell.length_b   1.000
_cell.length_c   1.000
_cell.angle_alpha   90.00
_cell.angle_beta   90.00
_cell.angle_gamma   90.00
#
_symmetry.space_group_name_H-M   'P 1'
#
loop_
_entity.id
_entity.type
_entity.pdbx_description
1 polymer ?
#
loop_
_entity_poly.entity_id
_entity_poly.type
_entity_poly.pdbx_seq_one_letter_code
_entity_poly.pdbx_strand_id
1 'polypeptide(L)'
;MSYRNRVTLRDSMKGIVEEPLLPLVPKRFDYIGDIAVISIPPELGAYREAIVSKILSMRGSTRAVLNKVSKLEGERRVAHFELLAGESTETLHRENGYTYRMDVRKVFFNPRLYWERARVASKVLSGESVLIPFAGVGPFVLPPAEKGTMVCAIEINPDACACLKENIRLNKLEKQVTVIQGDAEFILSHSGSLEAEGFRVPENGFDRAIVPTPYGMDHFLGKVSELIKKGGHIHFYTFKTEPQIPELIEEYRRMGLEVEFFRRTGNVAPGVSRWVFDLVKK
;
A
#
# COMPACT_ATOMS: atom_id res chain seq x y z
N MET A 1 23.74 -7.88 -13.60
CA MET A 1 22.86 -8.80 -14.36
C MET A 1 22.21 -8.02 -15.50
N SER A 2 22.53 -8.37 -16.74
CA SER A 2 22.03 -7.73 -17.96
C SER A 2 20.50 -7.90 -18.09
N TYR A 3 19.80 -6.83 -18.45
CA TYR A 3 18.34 -6.76 -18.65
C TYR A 3 17.81 -7.56 -19.85
N ARG A 4 18.66 -8.32 -20.56
CA ARG A 4 18.31 -9.04 -21.78
C ARG A 4 17.86 -10.48 -21.44
N ASN A 5 16.60 -10.80 -21.74
CA ASN A 5 15.91 -12.10 -21.63
C ASN A 5 15.22 -12.46 -20.30
N ARG A 6 14.36 -11.56 -19.76
CA ARG A 6 13.31 -12.04 -18.85
C ARG A 6 12.19 -12.68 -19.66
N VAL A 7 12.15 -14.01 -19.70
CA VAL A 7 10.99 -14.76 -20.22
C VAL A 7 9.79 -14.44 -19.34
N THR A 8 8.74 -13.83 -19.90
CA THR A 8 7.51 -13.57 -19.15
C THR A 8 6.74 -14.86 -18.90
N LEU A 9 5.76 -14.82 -17.99
CA LEU A 9 4.82 -15.95 -17.84
C LEU A 9 4.16 -16.25 -19.19
N ARG A 10 3.68 -15.23 -19.91
CA ARG A 10 3.11 -15.42 -21.24
C ARG A 10 4.07 -16.08 -22.23
N ASP A 11 5.32 -15.62 -22.31
CA ASP A 11 6.31 -16.23 -23.21
C ASP A 11 6.57 -17.69 -22.87
N SER A 12 6.56 -18.01 -21.57
CA SER A 12 6.69 -19.35 -21.04
C SER A 12 5.51 -20.28 -21.32
N MET A 13 4.35 -19.73 -21.70
CA MET A 13 3.14 -20.50 -22.01
C MET A 13 2.93 -20.73 -23.52
N LYS A 14 3.81 -20.21 -24.38
CA LYS A 14 3.76 -20.47 -25.84
C LYS A 14 3.93 -21.97 -26.11
N GLY A 15 3.09 -22.52 -26.98
CA GLY A 15 3.06 -23.96 -27.28
C GLY A 15 2.38 -24.82 -26.20
N ILE A 16 1.97 -24.23 -25.07
CA ILE A 16 1.13 -24.87 -24.04
C ILE A 16 -0.29 -24.34 -24.12
N VAL A 17 -0.45 -23.01 -24.12
CA VAL A 17 -1.73 -22.32 -24.30
C VAL A 17 -1.96 -22.09 -25.78
N GLU A 18 -3.17 -22.35 -26.26
CA GLU A 18 -3.55 -22.13 -27.65
C GLU A 18 -3.49 -20.65 -28.06
N GLU A 19 -3.17 -20.40 -29.34
CA GLU A 19 -2.90 -19.04 -29.86
C GLU A 19 -4.04 -18.03 -29.60
N PRO A 20 -5.34 -18.37 -29.73
CA PRO A 20 -6.42 -17.43 -29.42
C PRO A 20 -6.46 -17.00 -27.95
N LEU A 21 -6.03 -17.85 -27.02
CA LEU A 21 -6.08 -17.62 -25.58
C LEU A 21 -4.75 -17.11 -25.00
N LEU A 22 -3.63 -17.31 -25.69
CA LEU A 22 -2.32 -16.84 -25.26
C LEU A 22 -2.28 -15.32 -24.92
N PRO A 23 -2.98 -14.42 -25.65
CA PRO A 23 -3.08 -13.01 -25.28
C PRO A 23 -3.74 -12.74 -23.92
N LEU A 24 -4.57 -13.67 -23.41
CA LEU A 24 -5.22 -13.58 -22.10
C LEU A 24 -4.27 -13.96 -20.96
N VAL A 25 -3.18 -14.69 -21.23
CA VAL A 25 -2.21 -15.06 -20.19
C VAL A 25 -1.61 -13.79 -19.58
N PRO A 26 -1.72 -13.60 -18.24
CA PRO A 26 -1.21 -12.42 -17.58
C PRO A 26 0.28 -12.23 -17.88
N LYS A 27 0.64 -11.06 -18.44
CA LYS A 27 2.06 -10.72 -18.68
C LYS A 27 2.83 -10.56 -17.38
N ARG A 28 2.14 -10.15 -16.32
CA ARG A 28 2.70 -9.77 -15.03
C ARG A 28 1.84 -10.35 -13.91
N PHE A 29 2.51 -10.74 -12.84
CA PHE A 29 1.96 -11.14 -11.56
C PHE A 29 2.92 -10.60 -10.49
N ASP A 30 2.48 -10.57 -9.23
CA ASP A 30 3.24 -9.99 -8.15
C ASP A 30 3.77 -11.07 -7.21
N TYR A 31 4.91 -10.83 -6.57
CA TYR A 31 5.39 -11.64 -5.46
C TYR A 31 5.26 -10.85 -4.16
N ILE A 32 4.68 -11.48 -3.14
CA ILE A 32 4.67 -10.99 -1.77
C ILE A 32 5.41 -12.03 -0.95
N GLY A 33 6.69 -11.78 -0.67
CA GLY A 33 7.54 -12.74 0.04
C GLY A 33 7.82 -13.93 -0.86
N ASP A 34 7.38 -15.11 -0.42
CA ASP A 34 7.42 -16.38 -1.15
C ASP A 34 6.08 -16.76 -1.82
N ILE A 35 5.08 -15.87 -1.79
CA ILE A 35 3.77 -16.11 -2.41
C ILE A 35 3.67 -15.36 -3.74
N ALA A 36 3.30 -16.06 -4.80
CA ALA A 36 2.94 -15.46 -6.09
C ALA A 36 1.44 -15.13 -6.12
N VAL A 37 1.09 -13.93 -6.56
CA VAL A 37 -0.28 -13.45 -6.67
C VAL A 37 -0.57 -13.10 -8.13
N ILE A 38 -1.53 -13.80 -8.73
CA ILE A 38 -1.93 -13.68 -10.14
C ILE A 38 -3.46 -13.53 -10.25
N SER A 39 -3.96 -12.97 -11.35
CA SER A 39 -5.38 -13.07 -11.72
C SER A 39 -5.48 -13.87 -13.01
N ILE A 40 -6.00 -15.09 -12.93
CA ILE A 40 -6.21 -15.98 -14.09
C ILE A 40 -7.65 -15.77 -14.59
N PRO A 41 -7.85 -15.27 -15.83
CA PRO A 41 -9.17 -15.17 -16.44
C PRO A 41 -9.87 -16.54 -16.54
N PRO A 42 -11.21 -16.62 -16.37
CA PRO A 42 -11.95 -17.87 -16.47
C PRO A 42 -11.72 -18.64 -17.78
N GLU A 43 -11.48 -17.93 -18.88
CA GLU A 43 -11.19 -18.47 -20.21
C GLU A 43 -9.91 -19.33 -20.22
N LEU A 44 -9.00 -19.14 -19.26
CA LEU A 44 -7.78 -19.92 -19.10
C LEU A 44 -7.94 -21.08 -18.10
N GLY A 45 -9.16 -21.44 -17.72
CA GLY A 45 -9.44 -22.50 -16.75
C GLY A 45 -8.73 -23.82 -17.06
N ALA A 46 -8.75 -24.26 -18.33
CA ALA A 46 -8.09 -25.48 -18.78
C ALA A 46 -6.55 -25.46 -18.63
N TYR A 47 -5.94 -24.28 -18.57
CA TYR A 47 -4.49 -24.09 -18.46
C TYR A 47 -4.03 -23.72 -17.05
N ARG A 48 -4.95 -23.67 -16.08
CA ARG A 48 -4.70 -23.20 -14.72
C ARG A 48 -3.56 -23.96 -14.06
N GLU A 49 -3.55 -25.29 -14.13
CA GLU A 49 -2.48 -26.12 -13.54
C GLU A 49 -1.12 -25.86 -14.19
N ALA A 50 -1.08 -25.76 -15.52
CA ALA A 50 0.14 -25.46 -16.26
C ALA A 50 0.70 -24.07 -15.90
N ILE A 51 -0.18 -23.07 -15.77
CA ILE A 51 0.20 -21.71 -15.33
C ILE A 51 0.79 -21.76 -13.91
N VAL A 52 0.15 -22.46 -12.98
CA VAL A 52 0.58 -22.58 -11.58
C VAL A 52 1.93 -23.29 -11.49
N SER A 53 2.08 -24.44 -12.16
CA SER A 53 3.33 -25.19 -12.23
C SER A 53 4.47 -24.32 -12.79
N LYS A 54 4.17 -23.54 -13.84
CA LYS A 54 5.17 -22.64 -14.42
C LYS A 54 5.59 -21.57 -13.42
N ILE A 55 4.65 -20.89 -12.75
CA ILE A 55 4.94 -19.87 -11.74
C ILE A 55 5.84 -20.42 -10.62
N LEU A 56 5.51 -21.60 -10.08
CA LEU A 56 6.30 -22.26 -9.04
C LEU A 56 7.76 -22.50 -9.50
N SER A 57 7.96 -22.86 -10.77
CA SER A 57 9.31 -23.09 -11.33
C SER A 57 10.10 -21.81 -11.62
N MET A 58 9.44 -20.64 -11.77
CA MET A 58 10.12 -19.39 -12.16
C MET A 58 11.01 -18.82 -11.05
N ARG A 59 10.71 -19.13 -9.79
CA ARG A 59 11.48 -18.69 -8.62
C ARG A 59 11.49 -19.79 -7.57
N GLY A 60 12.66 -20.39 -7.32
CA GLY A 60 12.79 -21.55 -6.43
C GLY A 60 12.40 -21.33 -4.97
N SER A 61 12.23 -20.08 -4.54
CA SER A 61 11.71 -19.75 -3.20
C SER A 61 10.19 -19.61 -3.16
N THR A 62 9.45 -19.90 -4.23
CA THR A 62 7.98 -19.74 -4.25
C THR A 62 7.33 -20.92 -3.53
N ARG A 63 6.49 -20.62 -2.54
CA ARG A 63 5.83 -21.63 -1.69
C ARG A 63 4.33 -21.74 -1.92
N ALA A 64 3.71 -20.67 -2.41
CA ALA A 64 2.29 -20.68 -2.71
C ALA A 64 1.96 -19.81 -3.94
N VAL A 65 0.82 -20.11 -4.57
CA VAL A 65 0.25 -19.32 -5.66
C VAL A 65 -1.20 -18.98 -5.32
N LEU A 66 -1.53 -17.69 -5.32
CA LEU A 66 -2.86 -17.17 -5.08
C LEU A 66 -3.46 -16.60 -6.37
N ASN A 67 -4.69 -16.99 -6.66
CA ASN A 67 -5.51 -16.37 -7.67
C ASN A 67 -6.35 -15.27 -7.03
N LYS A 68 -6.18 -14.02 -7.47
CA LYS A 68 -7.02 -12.89 -7.09
C LYS A 68 -8.29 -12.91 -7.94
N VAL A 69 -9.40 -13.28 -7.31
CA VAL A 69 -10.70 -13.52 -7.96
C VAL A 69 -11.63 -12.31 -7.93
N SER A 70 -11.40 -11.33 -7.05
CA SER A 70 -12.21 -10.11 -6.97
C SER A 70 -11.37 -8.82 -6.95
N LYS A 71 -12.05 -7.69 -7.13
CA LYS A 71 -11.45 -6.37 -6.88
C LYS A 71 -11.30 -6.17 -5.36
N LEU A 72 -10.62 -5.10 -4.95
CA LEU A 72 -10.55 -4.73 -3.54
C LEU A 72 -11.93 -4.22 -3.11
N GLU A 73 -12.53 -4.86 -2.12
CA GLU A 73 -13.91 -4.62 -1.69
C GLU A 73 -14.01 -4.30 -0.20
N GLY A 74 -15.13 -3.67 0.17
CA GLY A 74 -15.44 -3.25 1.54
C GLY A 74 -14.49 -2.18 2.11
N GLU A 75 -14.77 -1.80 3.35
CA GLU A 75 -13.99 -0.81 4.11
C GLU A 75 -12.55 -1.28 4.35
N ARG A 76 -12.36 -2.59 4.54
CA ARG A 76 -11.04 -3.21 4.81
C ARG A 76 -10.18 -3.39 3.56
N ARG A 77 -10.73 -3.13 2.36
CA ARG A 77 -10.03 -3.21 1.06
C ARG A 77 -9.35 -4.57 0.83
N VAL A 78 -9.97 -5.65 1.30
CA VAL A 78 -9.44 -7.01 1.10
C VAL A 78 -10.00 -7.55 -0.22
N ALA A 79 -9.14 -8.17 -1.03
CA ALA A 79 -9.60 -8.92 -2.21
C ALA A 79 -9.85 -10.37 -1.83
N HIS A 80 -10.76 -11.03 -2.53
CA HIS A 80 -10.91 -12.47 -2.43
C HIS A 80 -9.79 -13.16 -3.21
N PHE A 81 -9.20 -14.16 -2.57
CA PHE A 81 -8.15 -14.99 -3.13
C PHE A 81 -8.49 -16.45 -2.98
N GLU A 82 -8.15 -17.20 -4.02
CA GLU A 82 -8.20 -18.65 -4.07
C GLU A 82 -6.76 -19.20 -4.04
N LEU A 83 -6.52 -20.19 -3.18
CA LEU A 83 -5.22 -20.86 -3.10
C LEU A 83 -5.11 -21.90 -4.23
N LEU A 84 -4.20 -21.64 -5.17
CA LEU A 84 -3.97 -22.52 -6.31
C LEU A 84 -2.92 -23.61 -6.03
N ALA A 85 -1.94 -23.29 -5.18
CA ALA A 85 -0.89 -24.20 -4.75
C ALA A 85 -0.26 -23.70 -3.45
N GLY A 86 0.34 -24.62 -2.67
CA GLY A 86 0.93 -24.35 -1.36
C GLY A 86 -0.02 -24.65 -0.21
N GLU A 87 0.47 -24.51 1.03
CA GLU A 87 -0.26 -24.86 2.26
C GLU A 87 -0.61 -23.64 3.11
N SER A 88 0.00 -22.48 2.85
CA SER A 88 -0.16 -21.27 3.66
C SER A 88 -0.27 -20.02 2.81
N THR A 89 -0.99 -19.03 3.34
CA THR A 89 -1.08 -17.67 2.79
C THR A 89 -0.39 -16.63 3.65
N GLU A 90 0.23 -17.08 4.74
CA GLU A 90 1.17 -16.29 5.54
C GLU A 90 2.54 -16.26 4.89
N THR A 91 3.20 -15.10 4.93
CA THR A 91 4.53 -14.92 4.37
C THR A 91 5.33 -13.86 5.11
N LEU A 92 6.65 -13.87 4.90
CA LEU A 92 7.55 -12.79 5.25
C LEU A 92 7.99 -12.06 3.97
N HIS A 93 7.45 -10.87 3.75
CA HIS A 93 7.88 -9.98 2.69
C HIS A 93 9.03 -9.10 3.16
N ARG A 94 10.07 -8.91 2.34
CA ARG A 94 11.18 -8.00 2.65
C ARG A 94 11.28 -6.91 1.61
N GLU A 95 11.27 -5.66 2.06
CA GLU A 95 11.52 -4.49 1.21
C GLU A 95 12.11 -3.33 1.99
N ASN A 96 12.97 -2.54 1.33
CA ASN A 96 13.59 -1.34 1.91
C ASN A 96 14.31 -1.58 3.26
N GLY A 97 14.81 -2.79 3.49
CA GLY A 97 15.47 -3.18 4.75
C GLY A 97 14.54 -3.71 5.84
N TYR A 98 13.22 -3.66 5.64
CA TYR A 98 12.23 -4.10 6.63
C TYR A 98 11.66 -5.47 6.29
N THR A 99 11.22 -6.19 7.33
CA THR A 99 10.51 -7.47 7.21
C THR A 99 9.05 -7.31 7.62
N TYR A 100 8.13 -7.73 6.76
CA TYR A 100 6.69 -7.66 6.98
C TYR A 100 6.10 -9.07 6.97
N ARG A 101 5.63 -9.53 8.13
CA ARG A 101 4.76 -10.68 8.28
C ARG A 101 3.32 -10.28 7.96
N MET A 102 2.65 -11.10 7.17
CA MET A 102 1.25 -10.91 6.82
C MET A 102 0.60 -12.19 6.29
N ASP A 103 -0.72 -12.28 6.44
CA ASP A 103 -1.55 -13.20 5.65
C ASP A 103 -2.10 -12.44 4.43
N VAL A 104 -1.65 -12.81 3.23
CA VAL A 104 -2.00 -12.13 1.96
C VAL A 104 -3.51 -12.15 1.70
N ARG A 105 -4.25 -13.10 2.25
CA ARG A 105 -5.72 -13.18 2.07
C ARG A 105 -6.49 -12.22 2.96
N LYS A 106 -5.90 -11.74 4.05
CA LYS A 106 -6.61 -10.98 5.09
C LYS A 106 -6.31 -9.48 5.07
N VAL A 107 -5.26 -9.07 4.36
CA VAL A 107 -4.78 -7.69 4.37
C VAL A 107 -4.48 -7.16 2.98
N PHE A 108 -4.52 -5.84 2.83
CA PHE A 108 -4.04 -5.19 1.63
C PHE A 108 -2.52 -4.97 1.67
N PHE A 109 -1.82 -5.44 0.64
CA PHE A 109 -0.42 -5.11 0.41
C PHE A 109 -0.15 -4.98 -1.10
N ASN A 110 0.58 -3.93 -1.49
CA ASN A 110 0.99 -3.73 -2.87
C ASN A 110 2.52 -3.62 -2.98
N PRO A 111 3.21 -4.66 -3.50
CA PRO A 111 4.67 -4.65 -3.62
C PRO A 111 5.16 -3.64 -4.67
N ARG A 112 4.29 -3.17 -5.58
CA ARG A 112 4.67 -2.20 -6.62
C ARG A 112 4.92 -0.79 -6.09
N LEU A 113 4.53 -0.52 -4.84
CA LEU A 113 4.79 0.74 -4.15
C LEU A 113 6.17 0.79 -3.46
N TYR A 114 7.02 -0.22 -3.66
CA TYR A 114 8.39 -0.31 -3.12
C TYR A 114 9.16 1.01 -3.20
N TRP A 115 9.26 1.57 -4.41
CA TRP A 115 10.03 2.80 -4.67
C TRP A 115 9.36 4.04 -4.08
N GLU A 116 8.04 4.05 -4.04
CA GLU A 116 7.28 5.17 -3.51
C GLU A 116 7.41 5.27 -1.99
N ARG A 117 7.42 4.13 -1.31
CA ARG A 117 7.72 4.06 0.12
C ARG A 117 9.10 4.57 0.45
N ALA A 118 10.12 4.16 -0.31
CA ALA A 118 11.49 4.66 -0.15
C ALA A 118 11.58 6.19 -0.40
N ARG A 119 10.85 6.69 -1.40
CA ARG A 119 10.80 8.13 -1.74
C ARG A 119 10.17 8.97 -0.62
N VAL A 120 9.02 8.55 -0.10
CA VAL A 120 8.37 9.27 1.01
C VAL A 120 9.23 9.19 2.27
N ALA A 121 9.76 8.01 2.57
CA ALA A 121 10.65 7.82 3.71
C ALA A 121 11.87 8.74 3.64
N SER A 122 12.47 8.98 2.48
CA SER A 122 13.65 9.85 2.36
C SER A 122 13.36 11.31 2.72
N LYS A 123 12.10 11.77 2.63
CA LYS A 123 11.68 13.13 2.98
C LYS A 123 11.40 13.34 4.48
N VAL A 124 11.24 12.27 5.24
CA VAL A 124 10.99 12.33 6.70
C VAL A 124 12.26 12.75 7.43
N LEU A 125 12.16 13.68 8.37
CA LEU A 125 13.26 14.11 9.22
C LEU A 125 13.18 13.44 10.61
N SER A 126 14.33 13.25 11.25
CA SER A 126 14.39 12.71 12.61
C SER A 126 13.67 13.62 13.59
N GLY A 127 12.97 13.03 14.57
CA GLY A 127 12.23 13.76 15.59
C GLY A 127 10.88 14.33 15.14
N GLU A 128 10.47 14.13 13.88
CA GLU A 128 9.11 14.48 13.43
C GLU A 128 8.05 13.64 14.17
N SER A 129 6.86 14.22 14.31
CA SER A 129 5.60 13.54 14.57
C SER A 129 4.88 13.26 13.25
N VAL A 130 4.53 11.99 13.01
CA VAL A 130 4.00 11.53 11.72
C VAL A 130 2.64 10.86 11.91
N LEU A 131 1.62 11.36 11.22
CA LEU A 131 0.29 10.77 11.16
C LEU A 131 0.13 9.90 9.91
N ILE A 132 -0.29 8.64 10.08
CA ILE A 132 -0.47 7.69 8.98
C ILE A 132 -1.83 6.99 9.14
N PRO A 133 -2.91 7.54 8.57
CA PRO A 133 -4.16 6.80 8.46
C PRO A 133 -4.05 5.70 7.40
N PHE A 134 -4.89 4.66 7.52
CA PHE A 134 -4.90 3.52 6.59
C PHE A 134 -3.54 2.79 6.54
N ALA A 135 -2.97 2.54 7.71
CA ALA A 135 -1.60 2.06 7.86
C ALA A 135 -1.35 0.65 7.28
N GLY A 136 -2.40 -0.16 7.12
CA GLY A 136 -2.29 -1.55 6.72
C GLY A 136 -1.33 -2.32 7.62
N VAL A 137 -0.47 -3.14 7.00
CA VAL A 137 0.59 -3.89 7.72
C VAL A 137 1.86 -3.08 8.01
N GLY A 138 1.81 -1.76 7.79
CA GLY A 138 2.88 -0.83 8.13
C GLY A 138 3.92 -0.47 7.07
N PRO A 139 3.73 -0.68 5.75
CA PRO A 139 4.83 -0.44 4.81
C PRO A 139 5.16 1.06 4.62
N PHE A 140 4.21 1.95 4.94
CA PHE A 140 4.50 3.39 5.08
C PHE A 140 4.83 3.81 6.53
N VAL A 141 4.66 2.92 7.51
CA VAL A 141 4.84 3.19 8.95
C VAL A 141 6.27 2.92 9.41
N LEU A 142 6.83 1.77 9.05
CA LEU A 142 8.15 1.37 9.55
C LEU A 142 9.27 2.29 9.04
N PRO A 143 9.30 2.73 7.77
CA PRO A 143 10.39 3.56 7.28
C PRO A 143 10.52 4.94 7.96
N PRO A 144 9.43 5.70 8.21
CA PRO A 144 9.49 6.89 9.06
C PRO A 144 9.91 6.58 10.51
N ALA A 145 9.40 5.50 11.11
CA ALA A 145 9.67 5.16 12.50
C ALA A 145 11.18 4.88 12.75
N GLU A 146 11.85 4.18 11.83
CA GLU A 146 13.30 3.91 11.90
C GLU A 146 14.16 5.19 11.97
N LYS A 147 13.64 6.32 11.48
CA LYS A 147 14.32 7.62 11.58
C LYS A 147 14.21 8.28 12.96
N GLY A 148 13.68 7.59 13.97
CA GLY A 148 13.48 8.14 15.30
C GLY A 148 12.34 9.15 15.39
N THR A 149 11.28 8.94 14.58
CA THR A 149 10.06 9.74 14.63
C THR A 149 9.04 9.15 15.60
N MET A 150 8.06 9.96 16.00
CA MET A 150 6.86 9.47 16.70
C MET A 150 5.76 9.27 15.67
N VAL A 151 5.34 8.02 15.45
CA VAL A 151 4.37 7.67 14.42
C VAL A 151 3.04 7.26 15.04
N CYS A 152 1.96 7.94 14.63
CA CYS A 152 0.58 7.55 14.89
C CYS A 152 0.04 6.80 13.67
N ALA A 153 -0.17 5.49 13.79
CA ALA A 153 -0.69 4.64 12.72
C ALA A 153 -2.13 4.23 13.02
N ILE A 154 -3.07 4.55 12.13
CA ILE A 154 -4.50 4.19 12.28
C ILE A 154 -4.86 3.14 11.23
N GLU A 155 -5.47 2.05 11.65
CA GLU A 155 -5.94 0.99 10.75
C GLU A 155 -7.25 0.38 11.26
N ILE A 156 -8.20 0.16 10.35
CA ILE A 156 -9.54 -0.35 10.69
C ILE A 156 -9.59 -1.88 10.67
N ASN A 157 -8.78 -2.52 9.83
CA ASN A 157 -8.76 -3.96 9.68
C ASN A 157 -7.99 -4.63 10.85
N PRO A 158 -8.67 -5.41 11.72
CA PRO A 158 -8.03 -6.05 12.87
C PRO A 158 -6.88 -6.98 12.49
N ASP A 159 -6.99 -7.70 11.37
CA ASP A 159 -5.91 -8.58 10.88
C ASP A 159 -4.68 -7.76 10.47
N ALA A 160 -4.90 -6.60 9.83
CA ALA A 160 -3.82 -5.69 9.46
C ALA A 160 -3.19 -5.04 10.69
N CYS A 161 -3.98 -4.64 11.69
CA CYS A 161 -3.47 -4.15 12.97
C CYS A 161 -2.63 -5.19 13.71
N ALA A 162 -3.07 -6.45 13.74
CA ALA A 162 -2.32 -7.54 14.36
C ALA A 162 -0.98 -7.74 13.63
N CYS A 163 -0.99 -7.77 12.29
CA CYS A 163 0.22 -7.83 11.47
C CYS A 163 1.13 -6.62 11.71
N LEU A 164 0.57 -5.41 11.78
CA LEU A 164 1.31 -4.17 12.02
C LEU A 164 2.03 -4.21 13.38
N LYS A 165 1.34 -4.59 14.45
CA LYS A 165 1.93 -4.73 15.80
C LYS A 165 3.07 -5.75 15.80
N GLU A 166 2.89 -6.87 15.11
CA GLU A 166 3.96 -7.86 14.96
C GLU A 166 5.13 -7.33 14.13
N ASN A 167 4.86 -6.63 13.03
CA ASN A 167 5.89 -6.04 12.17
C ASN A 167 6.69 -4.97 12.91
N ILE A 168 6.06 -4.18 13.76
CA ILE A 168 6.76 -3.22 14.63
C ILE A 168 7.74 -3.96 15.54
N ARG A 169 7.34 -5.08 16.17
CA ARG A 169 8.25 -5.90 17.00
C ARG A 169 9.37 -6.54 16.21
N LEU A 170 9.05 -7.15 15.07
CA LEU A 170 10.02 -7.79 14.19
C LEU A 170 11.13 -6.83 13.73
N ASN A 171 10.81 -5.54 13.61
CA ASN A 171 11.76 -4.50 13.20
C ASN A 171 12.24 -3.64 14.37
N LYS A 172 11.89 -3.95 15.63
CA LYS A 172 12.34 -3.28 16.85
C LYS A 172 11.96 -1.80 16.96
N LEU A 173 10.73 -1.47 16.55
CA LEU A 173 10.20 -0.10 16.44
C LEU A 173 9.11 0.22 17.48
N GLU A 174 8.99 -0.58 18.53
CA GLU A 174 7.91 -0.48 19.52
C GLU A 174 7.88 0.86 20.26
N LYS A 175 9.03 1.55 20.34
CA LYS A 175 9.14 2.85 21.03
C LYS A 175 8.67 4.02 20.16
N GLN A 176 8.63 3.84 18.85
CA GLN A 176 8.37 4.90 17.88
C GLN A 176 6.94 4.90 17.38
N VAL A 177 6.23 3.76 17.44
CA VAL A 177 4.94 3.59 16.77
C VAL A 177 3.82 3.31 17.76
N THR A 178 2.80 4.17 17.76
CA THR A 178 1.51 3.91 18.38
C THR A 178 0.53 3.44 17.31
N VAL A 179 -0.11 2.28 17.55
CA VAL A 179 -1.10 1.68 16.64
C VAL A 179 -2.49 1.85 17.23
N ILE A 180 -3.34 2.60 16.54
CA ILE A 180 -4.75 2.78 16.85
C ILE A 180 -5.57 1.89 15.91
N GLN A 181 -6.30 0.94 16.49
CA GLN A 181 -7.22 0.11 15.72
C GLN A 181 -8.59 0.78 15.72
N GLY A 182 -8.98 1.37 14.59
CA GLY A 182 -10.24 2.10 14.51
C GLY A 182 -10.49 2.69 13.12
N ASP A 183 -11.70 3.21 12.94
CA ASP A 183 -12.04 3.98 11.74
C ASP A 183 -11.36 5.35 11.78
N ALA A 184 -10.52 5.62 10.79
CA ALA A 184 -9.85 6.91 10.66
C ALA A 184 -10.86 8.08 10.53
N GLU A 185 -12.04 7.86 9.95
CA GLU A 185 -13.10 8.87 9.85
C GLU A 185 -13.53 9.31 11.25
N PHE A 186 -13.78 8.34 12.13
CA PHE A 186 -14.20 8.57 13.51
C PHE A 186 -13.07 9.17 14.35
N ILE A 187 -11.88 8.56 14.31
CA ILE A 187 -10.72 8.95 15.13
C ILE A 187 -10.24 10.37 14.81
N LEU A 188 -10.24 10.77 13.53
CA LEU A 188 -9.74 12.08 13.12
C LEU A 188 -10.77 13.20 13.24
N SER A 189 -12.06 12.89 13.40
CA SER A 189 -13.13 13.89 13.49
C SER A 189 -13.49 14.33 14.91
N HIS A 190 -13.01 13.63 15.93
CA HIS A 190 -13.35 13.92 17.32
C HIS A 190 -12.12 14.42 18.07
N SER A 191 -12.20 15.65 18.59
CA SER A 191 -11.15 16.22 19.44
C SER A 191 -10.93 15.32 20.66
N GLY A 192 -9.68 15.00 20.96
CA GLY A 192 -9.34 14.13 22.10
C GLY A 192 -9.36 12.63 21.80
N SER A 193 -9.81 12.18 20.61
CA SER A 193 -9.86 10.75 20.29
C SER A 193 -8.48 10.11 20.17
N LEU A 194 -7.49 10.83 19.64
CA LEU A 194 -6.12 10.34 19.57
C LEU A 194 -5.53 10.18 20.98
N GLU A 195 -5.78 11.14 21.86
CA GLU A 195 -5.36 11.12 23.25
C GLU A 195 -6.04 10.00 24.05
N ALA A 196 -7.34 9.76 23.82
CA ALA A 196 -8.07 8.66 24.42
C ALA A 196 -7.50 7.28 24.03
N GLU A 197 -6.95 7.17 22.82
CA GLU A 197 -6.24 6.00 22.31
C GLU A 197 -4.75 5.98 22.72
N GLY A 198 -4.33 6.89 23.60
CA GLY A 198 -2.99 6.94 24.18
C GLY A 198 -1.93 7.63 23.31
N PHE A 199 -2.33 8.37 22.27
CA PHE A 199 -1.41 9.18 21.47
C PHE A 199 -1.51 10.66 21.84
N ARG A 200 -0.43 11.22 22.38
CA ARG A 200 -0.36 12.67 22.65
C ARG A 200 -0.08 13.44 21.37
N VAL A 201 -1.07 14.15 20.86
CA VAL A 201 -0.89 15.05 19.71
C VAL A 201 0.01 16.24 20.14
N PRO A 202 1.00 16.64 19.32
CA PRO A 202 1.77 17.84 19.60
C PRO A 202 0.88 19.10 19.62
N GLU A 203 1.20 20.07 20.47
CA GLU A 203 0.38 21.28 20.67
C GLU A 203 0.09 22.06 19.38
N ASN A 204 1.02 22.03 18.42
CA ASN A 204 0.90 22.73 17.15
C ASN A 204 0.42 21.82 15.99
N GLY A 205 0.05 20.57 16.27
CA GLY A 205 -0.26 19.55 15.27
C GLY A 205 0.96 18.74 14.82
N PHE A 206 0.72 17.74 13.97
CA PHE A 206 1.76 16.86 13.44
C PHE A 206 2.68 17.57 12.45
N ASP A 207 3.93 17.14 12.38
CA ASP A 207 4.91 17.64 11.41
C ASP A 207 4.61 17.13 10.00
N ARG A 208 4.13 15.89 9.90
CA ARG A 208 3.88 15.22 8.62
C ARG A 208 2.68 14.29 8.67
N ALA A 209 1.93 14.23 7.57
CA ALA A 209 1.04 13.12 7.28
C ALA A 209 1.47 12.32 6.05
N ILE A 210 1.33 11.00 6.12
CA ILE A 210 1.43 10.11 4.95
C ILE A 210 0.07 9.43 4.81
N VAL A 211 -0.68 9.79 3.77
CA VAL A 211 -2.11 9.43 3.64
C VAL A 211 -2.30 8.51 2.42
N PRO A 212 -2.03 7.19 2.54
CA PRO A 212 -2.26 6.21 1.47
C PRO A 212 -3.77 5.93 1.29
N THR A 213 -4.53 6.99 0.98
CA THR A 213 -5.99 7.05 0.95
C THR A 213 -6.60 5.91 0.14
N PRO A 214 -7.65 5.24 0.65
CA PRO A 214 -8.42 4.30 -0.14
C PRO A 214 -9.13 5.00 -1.31
N TYR A 215 -9.54 4.22 -2.31
CA TYR A 215 -10.19 4.75 -3.50
C TYR A 215 -11.49 5.48 -3.14
N GLY A 216 -11.62 6.74 -3.57
CA GLY A 216 -12.83 7.55 -3.37
C GLY A 216 -12.90 8.30 -2.03
N MET A 217 -11.86 8.23 -1.19
CA MET A 217 -11.85 8.89 0.13
C MET A 217 -11.08 10.22 0.11
N ASP A 218 -11.17 10.97 -0.99
CA ASP A 218 -10.42 12.21 -1.19
C ASP A 218 -10.72 13.28 -0.13
N HIS A 219 -11.92 13.22 0.48
CA HIS A 219 -12.37 14.12 1.54
C HIS A 219 -11.48 14.08 2.80
N PHE A 220 -10.71 13.01 3.00
CA PHE A 220 -9.78 12.91 4.13
C PHE A 220 -8.68 13.96 4.12
N LEU A 221 -8.37 14.57 2.98
CA LEU A 221 -7.34 15.62 2.93
C LEU A 221 -7.68 16.80 3.84
N GLY A 222 -8.95 17.23 3.88
CA GLY A 222 -9.38 18.33 4.75
C GLY A 222 -9.19 18.01 6.23
N LYS A 223 -9.59 16.81 6.65
CA LYS A 223 -9.45 16.37 8.05
C LYS A 223 -7.99 16.23 8.47
N VAL A 224 -7.18 15.61 7.61
CA VAL A 224 -5.76 15.45 7.88
C VAL A 224 -5.09 16.81 7.94
N SER A 225 -5.43 17.74 7.04
CA SER A 225 -4.78 19.05 7.02
C SER A 225 -5.05 19.86 8.29
N GLU A 226 -6.20 19.73 8.93
CA GLU A 226 -6.50 20.35 10.23
C GLU A 226 -5.51 19.92 11.33
N LEU A 227 -5.10 18.66 11.32
CA LEU A 227 -4.19 18.07 12.30
C LEU A 227 -2.70 18.32 12.01
N ILE A 228 -2.36 18.84 10.83
CA ILE A 228 -0.98 19.19 10.46
C ILE A 228 -0.66 20.61 10.90
N LYS A 229 0.55 20.82 11.42
CA LYS A 229 1.02 22.16 11.81
C LYS A 229 1.21 23.07 10.60
N LYS A 230 1.23 24.39 10.83
CA LYS A 230 1.67 25.36 9.82
C LYS A 230 3.11 25.06 9.39
N GLY A 231 3.36 24.98 8.09
CA GLY A 231 4.63 24.53 7.51
C GLY A 231 4.86 23.02 7.54
N GLY A 232 3.91 22.24 8.05
CA GLY A 232 3.96 20.78 8.03
C GLY A 232 3.62 20.19 6.65
N HIS A 233 4.01 18.93 6.43
CA HIS A 233 3.94 18.29 5.12
C HIS A 233 2.83 17.22 5.03
N ILE A 234 2.21 17.06 3.87
CA ILE A 234 1.23 15.99 3.62
C ILE A 234 1.61 15.24 2.35
N HIS A 235 1.80 13.93 2.43
CA HIS A 235 1.92 13.04 1.27
C HIS A 235 0.56 12.40 1.00
N PHE A 236 -0.23 13.05 0.14
CA PHE A 236 -1.61 12.66 -0.11
C PHE A 236 -1.73 11.80 -1.37
N TYR A 237 -2.36 10.64 -1.24
CA TYR A 237 -2.61 9.76 -2.37
C TYR A 237 -4.06 9.86 -2.82
N THR A 238 -4.29 9.93 -4.13
CA THR A 238 -5.63 9.93 -4.74
C THR A 238 -5.64 9.06 -6.00
N PHE A 239 -6.82 8.82 -6.55
CA PHE A 239 -7.02 8.11 -7.80
C PHE A 239 -7.80 8.99 -8.77
N LYS A 240 -7.16 9.34 -9.88
CA LYS A 240 -7.69 10.28 -10.87
C LYS A 240 -7.19 9.97 -12.27
N THR A 241 -7.93 10.48 -13.24
CA THR A 241 -7.43 10.63 -14.61
C THR A 241 -6.48 11.82 -14.69
N GLU A 242 -5.56 11.80 -15.64
CA GLU A 242 -4.58 12.89 -15.83
C GLU A 242 -5.23 14.26 -16.10
N PRO A 243 -6.33 14.39 -16.87
CA PRO A 243 -7.01 15.67 -17.08
C PRO A 243 -7.59 16.32 -15.81
N GLN A 244 -7.84 15.55 -14.75
CA GLN A 244 -8.38 16.08 -13.49
C GLN A 244 -7.31 16.71 -12.58
N ILE A 245 -6.02 16.50 -12.88
CA ILE A 245 -4.92 16.92 -12.00
C ILE A 245 -4.79 18.45 -11.88
N PRO A 246 -4.92 19.26 -12.95
CA PRO A 246 -4.84 20.72 -12.83
C PRO A 246 -5.91 21.30 -11.88
N GLU A 247 -7.14 20.79 -11.94
CA GLU A 247 -8.24 21.25 -11.07
C GLU A 247 -7.97 20.94 -9.60
N LEU A 248 -7.45 19.74 -9.30
CA LEU A 248 -7.07 19.36 -7.93
C LEU A 248 -5.96 20.26 -7.36
N ILE A 249 -5.00 20.67 -8.19
CA ILE A 249 -3.93 21.58 -7.74
C ILE A 249 -4.53 22.91 -7.27
N GLU A 250 -5.48 23.47 -8.03
CA GLU A 250 -6.16 24.70 -7.61
C GLU A 250 -7.05 24.48 -6.38
N GLU A 251 -7.72 23.33 -6.27
CA GLU A 251 -8.48 22.96 -5.08
C GLU A 251 -7.61 22.93 -3.83
N TYR A 252 -6.46 22.25 -3.88
CA TYR A 252 -5.54 22.17 -2.74
C TYR A 252 -4.98 23.55 -2.36
N ARG A 253 -4.71 24.42 -3.34
CA ARG A 253 -4.31 25.81 -3.06
C ARG A 253 -5.42 26.59 -2.34
N ARG A 254 -6.68 26.43 -2.74
CA ARG A 254 -7.83 27.04 -2.05
C ARG A 254 -7.99 26.52 -0.61
N MET A 255 -7.57 25.29 -0.34
CA MET A 255 -7.52 24.72 1.01
C MET A 255 -6.33 25.23 1.85
N GLY A 256 -5.51 26.15 1.33
CA GLY A 256 -4.31 26.65 2.01
C GLY A 256 -3.12 25.67 1.94
N LEU A 257 -3.12 24.76 0.97
CA LEU A 257 -2.05 23.79 0.78
C LEU A 257 -1.22 24.15 -0.46
N GLU A 258 0.09 24.30 -0.28
CA GLU A 258 1.02 24.43 -1.39
C GLU A 258 1.32 23.06 -1.99
N VAL A 259 1.26 22.93 -3.32
CA VAL A 259 1.68 21.71 -4.03
C VAL A 259 3.15 21.83 -4.42
N GLU A 260 4.04 21.18 -3.68
CA GLU A 260 5.48 21.18 -3.99
C GLU A 260 5.83 20.18 -5.10
N PHE A 261 5.13 19.04 -5.12
CA PHE A 261 5.40 17.96 -6.06
C PHE A 261 4.16 17.09 -6.25
N PHE A 262 3.98 16.54 -7.45
CA PHE A 262 3.02 15.47 -7.68
C PHE A 262 3.51 14.52 -8.76
N ARG A 263 3.09 13.25 -8.68
CA ARG A 263 3.39 12.25 -9.71
C ARG A 263 2.40 11.11 -9.73
N ARG A 264 2.39 10.40 -10.86
CA ARG A 264 1.76 9.10 -11.01
C ARG A 264 2.57 8.02 -10.27
N THR A 265 1.88 7.15 -9.52
CA THR A 265 2.46 6.05 -8.71
C THR A 265 1.85 4.68 -9.03
N GLY A 266 1.20 4.56 -10.18
CA GLY A 266 0.73 3.29 -10.74
C GLY A 266 -0.68 3.36 -11.31
N ASN A 267 -1.07 2.32 -12.05
CA ASN A 267 -2.40 2.24 -12.66
C ASN A 267 -3.32 1.38 -11.80
N VAL A 268 -4.57 1.81 -11.68
CA VAL A 268 -5.60 1.06 -10.94
C VAL A 268 -6.74 0.59 -11.85
N ALA A 269 -7.06 1.35 -12.88
CA ALA A 269 -8.05 1.00 -13.90
C ALA A 269 -7.66 1.66 -15.25
N PRO A 270 -8.27 1.28 -16.38
CA PRO A 270 -8.10 2.00 -17.64
C PRO A 270 -8.34 3.51 -17.45
N GLY A 271 -7.37 4.33 -17.84
CA GLY A 271 -7.43 5.80 -17.70
C GLY A 271 -7.23 6.34 -16.28
N VAL A 272 -7.40 5.54 -15.22
CA VAL A 272 -7.31 5.98 -13.83
C VAL A 272 -6.01 5.49 -13.19
N SER A 273 -5.26 6.45 -12.63
CA SER A 273 -3.99 6.19 -11.97
C SER A 273 -4.04 6.61 -10.51
N ARG A 274 -3.21 5.95 -9.70
CA ARG A 274 -2.84 6.49 -8.38
C ARG A 274 -1.90 7.66 -8.61
N TRP A 275 -2.19 8.77 -7.95
CA TRP A 275 -1.36 9.95 -7.86
C TRP A 275 -0.94 10.17 -6.42
N VAL A 276 0.23 10.75 -6.24
CA VAL A 276 0.67 11.31 -4.96
C VAL A 276 0.91 12.79 -5.14
N PHE A 277 0.51 13.57 -4.15
CA PHE A 277 0.81 14.99 -4.00
C PHE A 277 1.60 15.18 -2.71
N ASP A 278 2.76 15.81 -2.80
CA ASP A 278 3.49 16.31 -1.63
C ASP A 278 3.07 17.76 -1.43
N LEU A 279 2.44 18.02 -0.30
CA LEU A 279 1.82 19.29 0.04
C LEU A 279 2.48 19.91 1.27
N VAL A 280 2.43 21.24 1.37
CA VAL A 280 2.82 22.00 2.58
C VAL A 280 1.65 22.85 3.06
N LYS A 281 1.31 22.77 4.35
CA LYS A 281 0.26 23.61 4.94
C LYS A 281 0.77 25.03 5.14
N LYS A 282 0.14 26.02 4.51
CA LYS A 282 0.54 27.42 4.59
C LYS A 282 0.18 28.10 5.90
#